data_AF-A0AAW2SZ90-F1
#
_entry.id   AF-A0AAW2SZ90-F1
#
_cell.length_a   1.000
_cell.length_b   1.000
_cell.length_c   1.000
_cell.angle_alpha   90.00
_cell.angle_beta   90.00
_cell.angle_gamma   90.00
#
_symmetry.space_group_name_H-M   'P 1'
#
loop_
_entity.id
_entity.type
_entity.pdbx_description
1 polymer ?
#
loop_
_entity_poly.entity_id
_entity_poly.type
_entity_poly.pdbx_seq_one_letter_code
_entity_poly.pdbx_strand_id
1 'polypeptide(L)'
;MLFIAFAVEMASTAGATGWLRGIVKAVPSGDCLVIMGNTKAEIPPEKTVTLSSLMAPKLAPRRGGVDEAFAWDSREFLRKLCIGKEVTFRVDYTVPSINREFGSVFLGDKNLALIVVAAGWAKVRQQGQQKGEVSPFIAELLRLEEQAKEQGLGCWNRAPGAAEASIRDLPPSALSDPSNFDAMGLLATKKGSPLEAIVDQVRDGSTVRVYLLPEFQYVQVFVAGVQAPSPGRRAAPEPVVGTEVSSNEQNGDSAAEARAP
;
A
#
# COMPACT_ATOMS: atom_id res chain seq x y z
N MET A 1 -4.90 -35.20 19.52
CA MET A 1 -3.75 -34.84 18.66
C MET A 1 -3.52 -33.34 18.82
N LEU A 2 -2.31 -32.89 19.15
CA LEU A 2 -2.08 -31.54 19.67
C LEU A 2 -1.88 -30.53 18.53
N PHE A 3 -2.73 -29.51 18.46
CA PHE A 3 -2.56 -28.40 17.50
C PHE A 3 -1.51 -27.42 18.00
N ILE A 4 -0.32 -27.43 17.39
CA ILE A 4 0.70 -26.40 17.61
C ILE A 4 0.29 -25.15 16.81
N ALA A 5 -0.31 -24.18 17.50
CA ALA A 5 -0.57 -22.87 16.93
C ALA A 5 0.75 -22.10 16.78
N PHE A 6 1.30 -22.06 15.56
CA PHE A 6 2.38 -21.13 15.22
C PHE A 6 1.84 -19.70 15.20
N ALA A 7 1.76 -19.10 16.38
CA ALA A 7 1.76 -17.65 16.50
C ALA A 7 3.10 -17.15 15.97
N VAL A 8 3.10 -16.58 14.76
CA VAL A 8 4.24 -15.78 14.28
C VAL A 8 4.23 -14.48 15.07
N GLU A 9 4.85 -14.54 16.25
CA GLU A 9 5.11 -13.36 17.07
C GLU A 9 6.05 -12.44 16.29
N MET A 10 5.48 -11.38 15.73
CA MET A 10 6.21 -10.34 15.02
C MET A 10 7.08 -9.59 16.03
N ALA A 11 8.28 -10.13 16.27
CA ALA A 11 9.27 -9.55 17.14
C ALA A 11 9.59 -8.13 16.66
N SER A 12 9.08 -7.13 17.38
CA SER A 12 9.38 -5.73 17.14
C SER A 12 10.85 -5.49 17.50
N THR A 13 11.74 -5.61 16.52
CA THR A 13 13.18 -5.39 16.67
C THR A 13 13.45 -3.90 16.89
N ALA A 14 13.25 -3.45 18.12
CA ALA A 14 13.48 -2.08 18.54
C ALA A 14 14.95 -1.67 18.29
N GLY A 15 15.15 -0.46 17.78
CA GLY A 15 16.45 0.23 17.89
C GLY A 15 17.60 -0.28 17.02
N ALA A 16 17.34 -0.92 15.87
CA ALA A 16 18.38 -1.17 14.87
C ALA A 16 18.82 0.13 14.16
N THR A 17 19.60 0.97 14.86
CA THR A 17 20.09 2.30 14.40
C THR A 17 21.24 2.23 13.39
N GLY A 18 21.67 1.03 13.00
CA GLY A 18 22.73 0.80 12.02
C GLY A 18 22.25 0.88 10.57
N TRP A 19 23.19 0.93 9.63
CA TRP A 19 22.92 0.78 8.21
C TRP A 19 22.59 -0.68 7.86
N LEU A 20 21.44 -0.89 7.24
CA LEU A 20 20.93 -2.17 6.73
C LEU A 20 21.01 -2.20 5.20
N ARG A 21 20.93 -3.40 4.62
CA ARG A 21 20.85 -3.61 3.16
C ARG A 21 19.74 -4.58 2.80
N GLY A 22 19.13 -4.35 1.65
CA GLY A 22 18.03 -5.17 1.14
C GLY A 22 17.61 -4.77 -0.26
N ILE A 23 16.68 -5.51 -0.84
CA ILE A 23 16.15 -5.29 -2.19
C ILE A 23 14.79 -4.60 -2.09
N VAL A 24 14.54 -3.56 -2.89
CA VAL A 24 13.22 -2.90 -2.94
C VAL A 24 12.18 -3.86 -3.53
N LYS A 25 11.32 -4.41 -2.68
CA LYS A 25 10.21 -5.30 -3.04
C LYS A 25 9.04 -4.55 -3.66
N ALA A 26 8.69 -3.39 -3.12
CA ALA A 26 7.52 -2.62 -3.56
C ALA A 26 7.68 -1.11 -3.28
N VAL A 27 6.93 -0.31 -4.03
CA VAL A 27 6.82 1.16 -3.86
C VAL A 27 5.34 1.52 -3.70
N PRO A 28 4.82 1.70 -2.47
CA PRO A 28 3.41 2.02 -2.22
C PRO A 28 3.01 3.48 -2.56
N SER A 29 3.95 4.42 -2.47
CA SER A 29 3.77 5.85 -2.78
C SER A 29 5.11 6.47 -3.20
N GLY A 30 5.12 7.69 -3.73
CA GLY A 30 6.35 8.38 -4.17
C GLY A 30 7.36 8.74 -3.07
N ASP A 31 7.04 8.44 -1.81
CA ASP A 31 7.85 8.64 -0.62
C ASP A 31 8.03 7.36 0.23
N CYS A 32 7.54 6.19 -0.21
CA CYS A 32 7.52 4.98 0.62
C CYS A 32 8.01 3.74 -0.13
N LEU A 33 8.79 2.90 0.58
CA LEU A 33 9.41 1.68 0.06
C LEU A 33 9.15 0.51 1.01
N VAL A 34 8.89 -0.67 0.44
CA VAL A 34 9.01 -1.95 1.17
C VAL A 34 10.32 -2.60 0.74
N ILE A 35 11.23 -2.80 1.69
CA ILE A 35 12.56 -3.35 1.47
C ILE A 35 12.61 -4.75 2.09
N MET A 36 13.01 -5.73 1.29
CA MET A 36 13.23 -7.12 1.71
C MET A 36 14.70 -7.29 2.13
N GLY A 37 14.94 -7.70 3.37
CA GLY A 37 16.28 -7.94 3.90
C GLY A 37 16.92 -9.18 3.28
N ASN A 38 18.20 -9.09 2.92
CA ASN A 38 18.93 -10.21 2.29
C ASN A 38 19.42 -11.20 3.36
N THR A 39 18.58 -12.16 3.75
CA THR A 39 18.90 -13.21 4.73
C THR A 39 18.76 -14.61 4.14
N LYS A 40 19.41 -15.60 4.77
CA LYS A 40 19.25 -17.04 4.43
C LYS A 40 18.00 -17.67 5.07
N ALA A 41 17.01 -16.85 5.47
CA ALA A 41 15.76 -17.36 6.03
C ALA A 41 14.84 -17.85 4.90
N GLU A 42 14.02 -18.86 5.18
CA GLU A 42 13.03 -19.41 4.23
C GLU A 42 12.01 -18.35 3.78
N ILE A 43 11.67 -17.42 4.67
CA ILE A 43 10.94 -16.19 4.38
C ILE A 43 11.84 -15.00 4.77
N PRO A 44 12.36 -14.23 3.80
CA PRO A 44 13.15 -13.04 4.09
C PRO A 44 12.32 -11.95 4.80
N PRO A 45 12.87 -11.23 5.79
CA PRO A 45 12.15 -10.21 6.54
C PRO A 45 11.90 -8.95 5.69
N GLU A 46 10.78 -8.26 5.94
CA GLU A 46 10.40 -7.04 5.23
C GLU A 46 10.32 -5.84 6.19
N LYS A 47 10.79 -4.68 5.74
CA LYS A 47 10.69 -3.41 6.48
C LYS A 47 10.14 -2.33 5.55
N THR A 48 9.14 -1.59 6.03
CA THR A 48 8.51 -0.48 5.29
C THR A 48 9.08 0.84 5.78
N VAL A 49 9.74 1.59 4.89
CA VAL A 49 10.44 2.84 5.22
C VAL A 49 9.82 3.98 4.41
N THR A 50 9.39 5.03 5.09
CA THR A 50 9.05 6.32 4.45
C THR A 50 10.33 7.15 4.34
N LEU A 51 10.54 7.85 3.23
CA LEU A 51 11.72 8.71 3.05
C LEU A 51 11.69 9.87 4.06
N SER A 52 12.78 10.04 4.82
CA SER A 52 12.84 10.98 5.94
C SER A 52 12.52 12.43 5.51
N SER A 53 11.65 13.10 6.27
CA SER A 53 11.12 14.45 6.00
C SER A 53 10.41 14.68 4.65
N LEU A 54 10.08 13.66 3.86
CA LEU A 54 9.28 13.81 2.63
C LEU A 54 7.77 13.71 2.89
N MET A 55 7.01 14.23 1.94
CA MET A 55 5.57 14.01 1.76
C MET A 55 5.26 14.02 0.25
N ALA A 56 4.99 12.85 -0.33
CA ALA A 56 4.52 12.72 -1.71
C ALA A 56 3.00 12.94 -1.82
N PRO A 57 2.47 13.29 -3.01
CA PRO A 57 1.02 13.28 -3.25
C PRO A 57 0.46 11.85 -3.16
N LYS A 58 -0.75 11.70 -2.62
CA LYS A 58 -1.35 10.40 -2.30
C LYS A 58 -2.11 9.82 -3.49
N LEU A 59 -1.88 8.52 -3.73
CA LEU A 59 -2.69 7.74 -4.67
C LEU A 59 -4.11 7.48 -4.13
N ALA A 60 -5.05 7.28 -5.04
CA ALA A 60 -6.41 6.85 -4.76
C ALA A 60 -6.43 5.56 -3.91
N PRO A 61 -7.27 5.47 -2.85
CA PRO A 61 -7.47 4.23 -2.13
C PRO A 61 -8.02 3.11 -3.04
N ARG A 62 -7.52 1.89 -2.84
CA ARG A 62 -7.91 0.67 -3.61
C ARG A 62 -9.39 0.28 -3.54
N ARG A 63 -10.20 0.99 -2.76
CA ARG A 63 -11.65 0.81 -2.60
C ARG A 63 -12.47 1.92 -3.30
N GLY A 64 -11.82 2.79 -4.07
CA GLY A 64 -12.41 4.00 -4.65
C GLY A 64 -11.85 5.28 -4.04
N GLY A 65 -11.93 6.36 -4.81
CA GLY A 65 -11.31 7.66 -4.54
C GLY A 65 -10.57 8.17 -5.77
N VAL A 66 -9.95 9.34 -5.63
CA VAL A 66 -9.22 10.03 -6.71
C VAL A 66 -7.76 10.20 -6.28
N ASP A 67 -6.82 10.20 -7.24
CA ASP A 67 -5.43 10.55 -6.97
C ASP A 67 -5.30 12.03 -6.58
N GLU A 68 -4.40 12.37 -5.65
CA GLU A 68 -3.90 13.75 -5.55
C GLU A 68 -3.07 14.06 -6.81
N ALA A 69 -3.10 15.31 -7.29
CA ALA A 69 -2.35 15.72 -8.47
C ALA A 69 -0.87 15.29 -8.39
N PHE A 70 -0.36 14.74 -9.49
CA PHE A 70 0.99 14.17 -9.66
C PHE A 70 1.32 12.93 -8.79
N ALA A 71 0.36 12.34 -8.07
CA ALA A 71 0.61 11.16 -7.22
C ALA A 71 1.07 9.93 -8.03
N TRP A 72 0.50 9.73 -9.22
CA TRP A 72 0.86 8.62 -10.10
C TRP A 72 2.30 8.72 -10.59
N ASP A 73 2.68 9.86 -11.18
CA ASP A 73 4.02 10.09 -11.70
C ASP A 73 5.07 10.10 -10.60
N SER A 74 4.75 10.68 -9.43
CA SER A 74 5.58 10.64 -8.23
C SER A 74 5.90 9.20 -7.79
N ARG A 75 4.88 8.34 -7.71
CA ARG A 75 5.06 6.91 -7.38
C ARG A 75 5.80 6.16 -8.47
N GLU A 76 5.47 6.39 -9.74
CA GLU A 76 6.10 5.69 -10.86
C GLU A 76 7.55 6.11 -11.08
N PHE A 77 7.91 7.36 -10.80
CA PHE A 77 9.30 7.81 -10.78
C PHE A 77 10.11 7.02 -9.75
N LEU A 78 9.65 6.96 -8.50
CA LEU A 78 10.34 6.19 -7.45
C LEU A 78 10.37 4.69 -7.77
N ARG A 79 9.28 4.10 -8.32
CA ARG A 79 9.26 2.70 -8.77
C ARG A 79 10.31 2.45 -9.84
N LYS A 80 10.29 3.20 -10.95
CA LYS A 80 11.23 3.04 -12.08
C LYS A 80 12.68 3.28 -11.65
N LEU A 81 12.90 4.16 -10.67
CA LEU A 81 14.21 4.43 -10.09
C LEU A 81 14.78 3.26 -9.29
N CYS A 82 14.00 2.57 -8.43
CA CYS A 82 14.57 1.66 -7.43
C CYS A 82 13.98 0.23 -7.33
N ILE A 83 12.85 -0.10 -7.97
CA ILE A 83 12.22 -1.44 -7.82
C ILE A 83 13.19 -2.57 -8.21
N GLY A 84 13.28 -3.61 -7.38
CA GLY A 84 14.16 -4.76 -7.60
C GLY A 84 15.67 -4.50 -7.44
N LYS A 85 16.09 -3.30 -7.01
CA LYS A 85 17.51 -2.95 -6.81
C LYS A 85 17.91 -3.09 -5.33
N GLU A 86 19.18 -3.40 -5.08
CA GLU A 86 19.76 -3.33 -3.72
C GLU A 86 19.86 -1.86 -3.28
N VAL A 87 19.45 -1.60 -2.04
CA VAL A 87 19.56 -0.30 -1.37
C VAL A 87 20.20 -0.46 0.00
N THR A 88 20.99 0.54 0.39
CA THR A 88 21.50 0.69 1.77
C THR A 88 20.64 1.72 2.50
N PHE A 89 20.20 1.43 3.71
CA PHE A 89 19.23 2.28 4.40
C PHE A 89 19.34 2.21 5.91
N ARG A 90 18.76 3.20 6.60
CA ARG A 90 18.55 3.16 8.05
C ARG A 90 17.24 3.86 8.41
N VAL A 91 16.70 3.57 9.59
CA VAL A 91 15.67 4.42 10.21
C VAL A 91 16.39 5.64 10.80
N ASP A 92 15.94 6.84 10.45
CA ASP A 92 16.42 8.08 11.07
C ASP A 92 15.54 8.45 12.28
N TYR A 93 14.21 8.25 12.17
CA TYR A 93 13.26 8.45 13.27
C TYR A 93 11.97 7.65 13.07
N THR A 94 11.19 7.45 14.14
CA THR A 94 9.88 6.77 14.09
C THR A 94 8.78 7.70 14.59
N VAL A 95 7.58 7.63 14.01
CA VAL A 95 6.39 8.38 14.45
C VAL A 95 5.35 7.40 15.01
N PRO A 96 5.30 7.16 16.33
CA PRO A 96 4.46 6.11 16.92
C PRO A 96 2.97 6.30 16.68
N SER A 97 2.49 7.55 16.67
CA SER A 97 1.06 7.89 16.49
C SER A 97 0.46 7.48 15.14
N ILE A 98 1.30 7.16 14.15
CA ILE A 98 0.89 6.61 12.84
C ILE A 98 1.58 5.28 12.52
N ASN A 99 2.32 4.71 13.48
CA ASN A 99 3.16 3.52 13.35
C ASN A 99 4.00 3.49 12.05
N ARG A 100 4.78 4.55 11.78
CA ARG A 100 5.68 4.63 10.61
C ARG A 100 7.12 4.90 11.01
N GLU A 101 8.02 4.12 10.41
CA GLU A 101 9.46 4.42 10.37
C GLU A 101 9.76 5.36 9.21
N PHE A 102 10.59 6.38 9.48
CA PHE A 102 11.12 7.31 8.50
C PHE A 102 12.63 7.14 8.42
N GLY A 103 13.20 7.18 7.22
CA GLY A 103 14.59 6.82 7.03
C GLY A 103 15.26 7.34 5.77
N SER A 104 16.58 7.28 5.80
CA SER A 104 17.47 7.60 4.70
C SER A 104 17.73 6.32 3.90
N VAL A 105 17.44 6.36 2.60
CA VAL A 105 17.58 5.21 1.68
C VAL A 105 18.48 5.61 0.52
N PHE A 106 19.50 4.82 0.25
CA PHE A 106 20.54 5.04 -0.73
C PHE A 106 20.55 3.95 -1.79
N LEU A 107 20.54 4.35 -3.07
CA LEU A 107 20.80 3.48 -4.21
C LEU A 107 22.24 3.73 -4.67
N GLY A 108 23.16 2.85 -4.26
CA GLY A 108 24.59 3.12 -4.34
C GLY A 108 24.98 4.28 -3.43
N ASP A 109 25.61 5.30 -4.00
CA ASP A 109 26.00 6.56 -3.35
C ASP A 109 24.84 7.58 -3.22
N LYS A 110 23.70 7.34 -3.87
CA LYS A 110 22.67 8.37 -4.09
C LYS A 110 21.47 8.22 -3.16
N ASN A 111 21.25 9.24 -2.32
CA ASN A 111 20.07 9.31 -1.45
C ASN A 111 18.79 9.52 -2.28
N LEU A 112 17.85 8.58 -2.19
CA LEU A 112 16.59 8.60 -2.94
C LEU A 112 15.71 9.81 -2.57
N ALA A 113 15.75 10.26 -1.31
CA ALA A 113 14.99 11.42 -0.86
C ALA A 113 15.40 12.71 -1.59
N LEU A 114 16.71 12.88 -1.82
CA LEU A 114 17.25 14.02 -2.56
C LEU A 114 16.83 13.96 -4.04
N ILE A 115 16.88 12.78 -4.67
CA ILE A 115 16.48 12.60 -6.07
C ILE A 115 14.99 12.89 -6.28
N VAL A 116 14.12 12.39 -5.40
CA VAL A 116 12.67 12.59 -5.48
C VAL A 116 12.28 14.06 -5.32
N VAL A 117 12.90 14.78 -4.39
CA VAL A 117 12.65 16.23 -4.20
C VAL A 117 13.25 17.07 -5.32
N ALA A 118 14.47 16.77 -5.78
CA ALA A 118 15.11 17.48 -6.90
C ALA A 118 14.32 17.39 -8.22
N ALA A 119 13.62 16.27 -8.44
CA ALA A 119 12.73 16.08 -9.59
C ALA A 119 11.29 16.62 -9.36
N GLY A 120 11.02 17.24 -8.21
CA GLY A 120 9.72 17.84 -7.88
C GLY A 120 8.61 16.85 -7.49
N TRP A 121 8.94 15.60 -7.18
CA TRP A 121 7.94 14.54 -6.94
C TRP A 121 7.47 14.38 -5.50
N ALA A 122 8.13 15.03 -4.53
CA ALA A 122 7.67 15.13 -3.15
C ALA A 122 7.97 16.51 -2.58
N LYS A 123 7.21 16.90 -1.56
CA LYS A 123 7.40 18.13 -0.78
C LYS A 123 8.19 17.81 0.49
N VAL A 124 8.95 18.78 0.99
CA VAL A 124 9.65 18.68 2.27
C VAL A 124 8.67 19.05 3.38
N ARG A 125 8.55 18.20 4.40
CA ARG A 125 7.64 18.42 5.52
C ARG A 125 8.10 19.63 6.34
N GLN A 126 7.30 20.69 6.32
CA GLN A 126 7.52 21.89 7.14
C GLN A 126 7.55 21.55 8.63
N GLN A 127 8.48 22.17 9.36
CA GLN A 127 8.54 22.10 10.82
C GLN A 127 7.47 23.04 11.41
N GLY A 128 6.30 22.49 11.72
CA GLY A 128 5.27 23.19 12.48
C GLY A 128 5.62 23.32 13.97
N GLN A 129 4.65 23.74 14.78
CA GLN A 129 4.82 23.91 16.24
C GLN A 129 5.23 22.62 16.99
N GLN A 130 5.04 21.44 16.38
CA GLN A 130 5.52 20.16 16.92
C GLN A 130 6.99 19.94 16.56
N LYS A 131 7.88 19.95 17.57
CA LYS A 131 9.26 19.47 17.47
C LYS A 131 9.31 17.95 17.21
N GLY A 132 9.08 17.55 15.97
CA GLY A 132 9.40 16.21 15.49
C GLY A 132 10.87 16.10 15.08
N GLU A 133 11.40 14.89 15.13
CA GLU A 133 12.67 14.56 14.48
C GLU A 133 12.56 14.71 12.95
N VAL A 134 13.69 14.99 12.30
CA VAL A 134 13.77 15.34 10.87
C VAL A 134 14.94 14.63 10.20
N SER A 135 14.92 14.59 8.86
CA SER A 135 16.00 14.03 8.07
C SER A 135 17.36 14.67 8.40
N PRO A 136 18.44 13.89 8.53
CA PRO A 136 19.79 14.43 8.64
C PRO A 136 20.25 15.17 7.36
N PHE A 137 19.48 15.08 6.28
CA PHE A 137 19.71 15.77 5.01
C PHE A 137 18.78 16.99 4.80
N ILE A 138 18.08 17.45 5.84
CA ILE A 138 17.02 18.48 5.74
C ILE A 138 17.44 19.79 5.05
N ALA A 139 18.68 20.25 5.22
CA ALA A 139 19.16 21.47 4.57
C ALA A 139 19.26 21.33 3.04
N GLU A 140 19.79 20.21 2.55
CA GLU A 140 19.91 19.93 1.12
C GLU A 140 18.55 19.57 0.50
N LEU A 141 17.66 18.90 1.25
CA LEU A 141 16.27 18.68 0.86
C LEU A 141 15.55 20.02 0.59
N LEU A 142 15.65 20.99 1.50
CA LEU A 142 15.04 22.31 1.32
C LEU A 142 15.64 23.08 0.13
N ARG A 143 16.97 23.00 -0.08
CA ARG A 143 17.65 23.62 -1.22
C ARG A 143 17.17 23.04 -2.56
N LEU A 144 17.03 21.72 -2.64
CA LEU A 144 16.54 21.03 -3.83
C LEU A 144 15.04 21.25 -4.07
N GLU A 145 14.25 21.41 -3.02
CA GLU A 145 12.83 21.73 -3.14
C GLU A 145 12.63 23.12 -3.77
N GLU A 146 13.40 24.12 -3.35
CA GLU A 146 13.31 25.46 -3.93
C GLU A 146 13.74 25.49 -5.40
N GLN A 147 14.84 24.80 -5.73
CA GLN A 147 15.27 24.62 -7.11
C GLN A 147 14.19 23.95 -7.99
N ALA A 148 13.48 22.95 -7.44
CA ALA A 148 12.36 22.30 -8.15
C ALA A 148 11.12 23.20 -8.27
N LYS A 149 10.87 24.11 -7.31
CA LYS A 149 9.83 25.15 -7.41
C LYS A 149 10.16 26.17 -8.48
N GLU A 150 11.38 26.70 -8.50
CA GLU A 150 11.86 27.68 -9.49
C GLU A 150 11.71 27.14 -10.91
N GLN A 151 12.11 25.88 -11.12
CA GLN A 151 12.06 25.20 -12.42
C GLN A 151 10.67 24.63 -12.77
N GLY A 152 9.70 24.68 -11.84
CA GLY A 152 8.33 24.19 -12.07
C GLY A 152 8.24 22.68 -12.30
N LEU A 153 9.09 21.88 -11.64
CA LEU A 153 9.16 20.43 -11.86
C LEU A 153 8.06 19.68 -11.09
N GLY A 154 7.51 18.63 -11.71
CA GLY A 154 6.57 17.69 -11.08
C GLY A 154 5.41 18.40 -10.39
N CYS A 155 5.32 18.24 -9.06
CA CYS A 155 4.29 18.84 -8.20
C CYS A 155 4.30 20.37 -8.14
N TRP A 156 5.29 21.02 -8.78
CA TRP A 156 5.44 22.47 -8.87
C TRP A 156 5.12 23.03 -10.27
N ASN A 157 4.67 22.19 -11.20
CA ASN A 157 4.30 22.61 -12.55
C ASN A 157 3.17 23.65 -12.52
N ARG A 158 3.39 24.77 -13.22
CA ARG A 158 2.52 25.95 -13.23
C ARG A 158 1.75 26.13 -14.55
N ALA A 159 1.88 25.19 -15.49
CA ALA A 159 1.12 25.22 -16.74
C ALA A 159 -0.38 25.03 -16.46
N PRO A 160 -1.28 25.85 -17.04
CA PRO A 160 -2.72 25.72 -16.84
C PRO A 160 -3.23 24.31 -17.21
N GLY A 161 -4.03 23.70 -16.34
CA GLY A 161 -4.57 22.35 -16.53
C GLY A 161 -3.61 21.20 -16.20
N ALA A 162 -2.35 21.47 -15.83
CA ALA A 162 -1.36 20.42 -15.58
C ALA A 162 -1.63 19.59 -14.33
N ALA A 163 -2.24 20.17 -13.29
CA ALA A 163 -2.62 19.44 -12.09
C ALA A 163 -3.78 18.48 -12.39
N GLU A 164 -4.80 18.97 -13.09
CA GLU A 164 -5.98 18.24 -13.51
C GLU A 164 -5.61 17.09 -14.47
N ALA A 165 -4.76 17.36 -15.47
CA ALA A 165 -4.29 16.35 -16.43
C ALA A 165 -3.34 15.29 -15.83
N SER A 166 -2.82 15.50 -14.62
CA SER A 166 -1.99 14.52 -13.90
C SER A 166 -2.80 13.52 -13.06
N ILE A 167 -4.10 13.78 -12.89
CA ILE A 167 -5.01 12.90 -12.15
C ILE A 167 -5.53 11.85 -13.14
N ARG A 168 -5.32 10.56 -12.82
CA ARG A 168 -5.85 9.47 -13.63
C ARG A 168 -7.37 9.39 -13.45
N ASP A 169 -8.10 9.27 -14.56
CA ASP A 169 -9.42 8.66 -14.52
C ASP A 169 -9.24 7.16 -14.19
N LEU A 170 -9.95 6.69 -13.18
CA LEU A 170 -9.78 5.34 -12.62
C LEU A 170 -11.11 4.59 -12.72
N PRO A 171 -11.22 3.58 -13.59
CA PRO A 171 -12.46 2.86 -13.77
C PRO A 171 -12.82 2.07 -12.50
N PRO A 172 -14.12 1.81 -12.27
CA PRO A 172 -14.58 0.97 -11.17
C PRO A 172 -13.85 -0.38 -11.09
N SER A 173 -13.51 -0.79 -9.86
CA SER A 173 -12.68 -1.98 -9.64
C SER A 173 -13.45 -3.27 -9.89
N ALA A 174 -12.91 -4.11 -10.78
CA ALA A 174 -13.41 -5.45 -11.07
C ALA A 174 -13.33 -6.41 -9.86
N LEU A 175 -12.55 -6.02 -8.83
CA LEU A 175 -12.36 -6.84 -7.61
C LEU A 175 -13.39 -6.54 -6.52
N SER A 176 -14.14 -5.44 -6.63
CA SER A 176 -15.28 -5.13 -5.74
C SER A 176 -16.60 -5.59 -6.35
N ASP A 177 -16.77 -5.46 -7.67
CA ASP A 177 -17.92 -5.96 -8.41
C ASP A 177 -17.45 -6.43 -9.80
N PRO A 178 -17.67 -7.70 -10.19
CA PRO A 178 -17.30 -8.21 -11.52
C PRO A 178 -18.02 -7.50 -12.68
N SER A 179 -19.19 -6.91 -12.47
CA SER A 179 -19.94 -6.20 -13.52
C SER A 179 -19.26 -4.91 -13.99
N ASN A 180 -18.29 -4.40 -13.22
CA ASN A 180 -17.45 -3.27 -13.60
C ASN A 180 -16.48 -3.56 -14.76
N PHE A 181 -16.38 -4.80 -15.25
CA PHE A 181 -15.36 -5.19 -16.22
C PHE A 181 -15.83 -6.26 -17.22
N ASP A 182 -15.97 -5.86 -18.49
CA ASP A 182 -16.23 -6.78 -19.60
C ASP A 182 -14.98 -7.56 -20.00
N ALA A 183 -14.72 -8.64 -19.27
CA ALA A 183 -13.66 -9.60 -19.57
C ALA A 183 -13.83 -10.27 -20.95
N MET A 184 -15.05 -10.37 -21.48
CA MET A 184 -15.33 -11.05 -22.75
C MET A 184 -15.10 -10.13 -23.94
N GLY A 185 -15.50 -8.86 -23.86
CA GLY A 185 -15.15 -7.81 -24.82
C GLY A 185 -13.65 -7.51 -24.84
N LEU A 186 -12.98 -7.48 -23.68
CA LEU A 186 -11.51 -7.37 -23.64
C LEU A 186 -10.86 -8.57 -24.34
N LEU A 187 -11.33 -9.80 -24.06
CA LEU A 187 -10.82 -10.99 -24.74
C LEU A 187 -11.07 -10.93 -26.26
N ALA A 188 -12.29 -10.55 -26.69
CA ALA A 188 -12.63 -10.46 -28.11
C ALA A 188 -11.79 -9.42 -28.87
N THR A 189 -11.40 -8.32 -28.22
CA THR A 189 -10.66 -7.21 -28.84
C THR A 189 -9.13 -7.31 -28.69
N LYS A 190 -8.61 -7.99 -27.67
CA LYS A 190 -7.16 -8.07 -27.37
C LYS A 190 -6.55 -9.47 -27.53
N LYS A 191 -7.33 -10.54 -27.78
CA LYS A 191 -6.80 -11.91 -27.93
C LYS A 191 -5.69 -11.99 -28.98
N GLY A 192 -4.53 -12.53 -28.57
CA GLY A 192 -3.34 -12.66 -29.42
C GLY A 192 -2.44 -11.42 -29.47
N SER A 193 -2.88 -10.29 -28.92
CA SER A 193 -2.04 -9.10 -28.72
C SER A 193 -1.48 -9.06 -27.29
N PRO A 194 -0.22 -8.67 -27.08
CA PRO A 194 0.28 -8.29 -25.75
C PRO A 194 -0.46 -7.03 -25.24
N LEU A 195 -0.78 -7.00 -23.95
CA LEU A 195 -1.33 -5.85 -23.26
C LEU A 195 -0.38 -5.45 -22.13
N GLU A 196 0.00 -4.18 -22.05
CA GLU A 196 0.88 -3.71 -20.99
C GLU A 196 0.11 -3.64 -19.65
N ALA A 197 0.75 -4.06 -18.57
CA ALA A 197 0.13 -4.08 -17.25
C ALA A 197 1.17 -3.91 -16.13
N ILE A 198 0.79 -3.21 -15.07
CA ILE A 198 1.62 -3.03 -13.87
C ILE A 198 1.14 -4.00 -12.79
N VAL A 199 1.99 -4.98 -12.46
CA VAL A 199 1.76 -5.87 -11.30
C VAL A 199 1.82 -5.07 -10.01
N ASP A 200 0.77 -5.22 -9.20
CA ASP A 200 0.57 -4.46 -7.97
C ASP A 200 0.37 -5.35 -6.74
N GLN A 201 -0.23 -6.54 -6.90
CA GLN A 201 -0.20 -7.60 -5.87
C GLN A 201 0.09 -8.97 -6.49
N VAL A 202 0.88 -9.78 -5.80
CA VAL A 202 0.89 -11.24 -6.01
C VAL A 202 -0.05 -11.86 -4.99
N ARG A 203 -0.90 -12.80 -5.41
CA ARG A 203 -1.87 -13.51 -4.56
C ARG A 203 -1.36 -14.90 -4.17
N ASP A 204 -0.81 -15.59 -5.15
CA ASP A 204 -0.15 -16.90 -5.08
C ASP A 204 0.73 -17.04 -6.35
N GLY A 205 1.49 -18.14 -6.48
CA GLY A 205 2.41 -18.34 -7.61
C GLY A 205 1.76 -18.42 -9.00
N SER A 206 0.43 -18.52 -9.08
CA SER A 206 -0.35 -18.57 -10.34
C SER A 206 -1.29 -17.38 -10.53
N THR A 207 -1.36 -16.46 -9.56
CA THR A 207 -2.40 -15.42 -9.52
C THR A 207 -1.81 -14.08 -9.12
N VAL A 208 -2.01 -13.07 -9.96
CA VAL A 208 -1.57 -11.69 -9.73
C VAL A 208 -2.73 -10.70 -9.85
N ARG A 209 -2.55 -9.49 -9.33
CA ARG A 209 -3.45 -8.35 -9.53
C ARG A 209 -2.67 -7.22 -10.18
N VAL A 210 -3.26 -6.65 -11.22
CA VAL A 210 -2.59 -5.72 -12.13
C VAL A 210 -3.50 -4.55 -12.45
N TYR A 211 -2.88 -3.40 -12.73
CA TYR A 211 -3.50 -2.34 -13.51
C TYR A 211 -3.19 -2.60 -14.98
N LEU A 212 -4.20 -2.81 -15.82
CA LEU A 212 -4.04 -2.84 -17.28
C LEU A 212 -3.81 -1.41 -17.80
N LEU A 213 -3.02 -1.23 -18.84
CA LEU A 213 -2.70 0.07 -19.44
C LEU A 213 -3.23 0.18 -20.88
N PRO A 214 -3.63 1.38 -21.34
CA PRO A 214 -3.60 2.66 -20.61
C PRO A 214 -4.76 2.91 -19.64
N GLU A 215 -5.83 2.10 -19.65
CA GLU A 215 -7.12 2.44 -19.02
C GLU A 215 -7.17 2.25 -17.48
N PHE A 216 -6.06 1.85 -16.85
CA PHE A 216 -5.94 1.57 -15.41
C PHE A 216 -6.98 0.60 -14.82
N GLN A 217 -7.57 -0.27 -15.65
CA GLN A 217 -8.52 -1.28 -15.19
C GLN A 217 -7.83 -2.26 -14.23
N TYR A 218 -8.25 -2.26 -12.97
CA TYR A 218 -7.65 -3.07 -11.92
C TYR A 218 -8.34 -4.45 -11.85
N VAL A 219 -7.58 -5.50 -12.19
CA VAL A 219 -8.09 -6.87 -12.40
C VAL A 219 -7.23 -7.92 -11.71
N GLN A 220 -7.76 -9.14 -11.58
CA GLN A 220 -7.03 -10.32 -11.12
C GLN A 220 -6.78 -11.25 -12.30
N VAL A 221 -5.51 -11.53 -12.58
CA VAL A 221 -5.06 -12.37 -13.70
C VAL A 221 -4.57 -13.70 -13.16
N PHE A 222 -5.01 -14.78 -13.80
CA PHE A 222 -4.58 -16.15 -13.54
C PHE A 222 -3.65 -16.59 -14.67
N VAL A 223 -2.53 -17.23 -14.34
CA VAL A 223 -1.59 -17.74 -15.35
C VAL A 223 -2.21 -18.97 -16.01
N ALA A 224 -2.41 -18.92 -17.32
CA ALA A 224 -3.10 -19.97 -18.06
C ALA A 224 -2.35 -21.32 -18.01
N GLY A 225 -3.09 -22.41 -17.78
CA GLY A 225 -2.55 -23.78 -17.79
C GLY A 225 -1.79 -24.22 -16.53
N VAL A 226 -1.67 -23.37 -15.51
CA VAL A 226 -0.99 -23.71 -14.24
C VAL A 226 -1.81 -23.29 -13.03
N GLN A 227 -1.60 -23.99 -11.90
CA GLN A 227 -2.16 -23.62 -10.60
C GLN A 227 -1.10 -23.86 -9.52
N ALA A 228 -0.79 -22.82 -8.74
CA ALA A 228 0.11 -22.90 -7.61
C ALA A 228 -0.67 -23.26 -6.31
N PRO A 229 0.03 -23.73 -5.26
CA PRO A 229 -0.55 -23.81 -3.93
C PRO A 229 -1.01 -22.42 -3.46
N SER A 230 -2.32 -22.25 -3.25
CA SER A 230 -2.89 -21.05 -2.65
C SER A 230 -3.02 -21.25 -1.13
N PRO A 231 -2.68 -20.25 -0.29
CA PRO A 231 -3.15 -20.26 1.08
C PRO A 231 -4.68 -20.30 1.07
N GLY A 232 -5.27 -21.24 1.80
CA GLY A 232 -6.72 -21.48 1.78
C GLY A 232 -7.51 -20.23 2.16
N ARG A 233 -8.71 -20.07 1.57
CA ARG A 233 -9.66 -19.06 2.08
C ARG A 233 -9.90 -19.34 3.56
N ARG A 234 -9.60 -18.37 4.43
CA ARG A 234 -10.25 -18.32 5.74
C ARG A 234 -11.76 -18.35 5.48
N ALA A 235 -12.47 -19.21 6.18
CA ALA A 235 -13.93 -19.19 6.17
C ALA A 235 -14.40 -17.76 6.52
N ALA A 236 -15.48 -17.31 5.90
CA ALA A 236 -16.17 -16.14 6.44
C ALA A 236 -16.60 -16.48 7.87
N PRO A 237 -16.47 -15.56 8.84
CA PRO A 237 -17.12 -15.78 10.14
C PRO A 237 -18.62 -15.95 9.87
N GLU A 238 -19.18 -17.07 10.29
CA GLU A 238 -20.61 -17.31 10.12
C GLU A 238 -21.39 -16.20 10.84
N PRO A 239 -22.47 -15.67 10.24
CA PRO A 239 -23.29 -14.68 10.92
C PRO A 239 -23.87 -15.34 12.17
N VAL A 240 -23.52 -14.83 13.33
CA VAL A 240 -24.11 -15.27 14.60
C VAL A 240 -25.59 -14.93 14.55
N VAL A 241 -26.42 -15.93 14.27
CA VAL A 241 -27.88 -15.80 14.31
C VAL A 241 -28.26 -15.50 15.75
N GLY A 242 -28.56 -14.24 16.03
CA GLY A 242 -29.05 -13.83 17.33
C GLY A 242 -30.36 -14.55 17.61
N THR A 243 -30.40 -15.33 18.68
CA THR A 243 -31.63 -15.99 19.13
C THR A 243 -32.61 -14.93 19.62
N GLU A 244 -33.54 -14.54 18.76
CA GLU A 244 -34.67 -13.68 19.16
C GLU A 244 -35.53 -14.45 20.17
N VAL A 245 -35.36 -14.12 21.45
CA VAL A 245 -36.18 -14.67 22.53
C VAL A 245 -37.53 -13.95 22.50
N SER A 246 -38.51 -14.53 21.81
CA SER A 246 -39.87 -14.01 21.71
C SER A 246 -40.58 -14.02 23.07
N SER A 247 -40.42 -12.95 23.84
CA SER A 247 -41.23 -12.65 25.02
C SER A 247 -42.63 -12.22 24.59
N ASN A 248 -43.57 -13.17 24.54
CA ASN A 248 -44.99 -12.88 24.31
C ASN A 248 -45.79 -13.36 25.53
N GLU A 249 -46.16 -12.43 26.40
CA GLU A 249 -46.99 -12.71 27.57
C GLU A 249 -48.45 -12.92 27.15
N GLN A 250 -49.12 -13.95 27.71
CA GLN A 250 -50.57 -13.85 27.91
C GLN A 250 -51.01 -14.66 29.15
N ASN A 251 -51.93 -14.05 29.89
CA ASN A 251 -52.37 -14.47 31.23
C ASN A 251 -53.64 -15.35 31.15
N GLY A 252 -53.82 -16.26 32.11
CA GLY A 252 -54.96 -17.19 32.14
C GLY A 252 -55.07 -17.94 33.48
N ASP A 253 -55.95 -17.44 34.36
CA ASP A 253 -56.15 -17.89 35.74
C ASP A 253 -57.28 -18.94 35.90
N SER A 254 -57.14 -19.88 36.85
CA SER A 254 -58.19 -20.76 37.43
C SER A 254 -57.64 -21.63 38.58
N ALA A 255 -58.42 -21.88 39.64
CA ALA A 255 -57.93 -22.37 40.95
C ALA A 255 -58.70 -23.55 41.59
N ALA A 256 -58.03 -24.33 42.48
CA ALA A 256 -58.52 -25.14 43.62
C ALA A 256 -57.30 -25.80 44.35
N GLU A 257 -56.96 -25.55 45.64
CA GLU A 257 -57.35 -26.24 46.90
C GLU A 257 -57.52 -27.79 46.79
N ALA A 258 -56.95 -28.69 47.64
CA ALA A 258 -56.56 -28.62 49.07
C ALA A 258 -55.44 -29.64 49.48
N ARG A 259 -54.90 -29.75 50.73
CA ARG A 259 -54.60 -28.81 51.87
C ARG A 259 -54.31 -29.59 53.19
N ALA A 260 -53.19 -29.29 53.89
CA ALA A 260 -52.84 -29.73 55.27
C ALA A 260 -52.65 -31.27 55.49
N PRO A 261 -52.09 -31.75 56.62
CA PRO A 261 -51.46 -31.05 57.76
C PRO A 261 -49.94 -30.84 57.65
#